data_AF-A0A645IHN1-F1
#
_entry.id   AF-A0A645IHN1-F1
#
_cell.length_a   1.000
_cell.length_b   1.000
_cell.length_c   1.000
_cell.angle_alpha   90.00
_cell.angle_beta   90.00
_cell.angle_gamma   90.00
#
_symmetry.space_group_name_H-M   'P 1'
#
loop_
_entity.id
_entity.type
_entity.pdbx_description
1 polymer ?
#
loop_
_entity_poly.entity_id
_entity_poly.type
_entity_poly.pdbx_seq_one_letter_code
_entity_poly.pdbx_strand_id
1 'polypeptide(L)'
;MDQRNVTPISLLQYVPENSSRPKVWTYKFPMPGDKYIPMYELIVLDAVSRETIHVQHSAYPETKELTYSYYWNNAGDALYSIYDDRDEKNLHLLIIDPSTGQAKEILNESSSTYIEWQQPNFEALNNGDFVWFSERSGYGHLYL
;
A
#
# COMPACT_ATOMS: atom_id res chain seq x y z
N MET A 1 -8.15 -6.47 -1.26
CA MET A 1 -7.06 -7.30 -0.71
C MET A 1 -7.41 -8.77 -0.87
N ASP A 2 -6.55 -9.56 -1.51
CA ASP A 2 -6.68 -11.01 -1.61
C ASP A 2 -5.77 -11.70 -0.59
N GLN A 3 -6.37 -12.51 0.29
CA GLN A 3 -5.68 -13.33 1.27
C GLN A 3 -6.09 -14.82 1.21
N ARG A 4 -6.78 -15.25 0.14
CA ARG A 4 -7.37 -16.60 0.04
C ARG A 4 -6.35 -17.70 0.32
N ASN A 5 -5.15 -17.54 -0.26
CA ASN A 5 -4.06 -18.52 -0.20
C ASN A 5 -3.02 -18.24 0.89
N VAL A 6 -3.18 -17.17 1.69
CA VAL A 6 -2.26 -16.87 2.79
C VAL A 6 -2.37 -17.95 3.86
N THR A 7 -1.24 -18.41 4.38
CA THR A 7 -1.21 -19.42 5.44
C THR A 7 -1.79 -18.82 6.74
N PRO A 8 -2.71 -19.50 7.43
CA PRO A 8 -3.18 -19.03 8.72
C PRO A 8 -2.23 -19.43 9.86
N ILE A 9 -2.21 -18.62 10.92
CA ILE A 9 -1.62 -18.98 12.22
C ILE A 9 -2.71 -19.06 13.28
N SER A 10 -2.38 -19.69 14.41
CA SER A 10 -3.31 -19.81 15.54
C SER A 10 -2.73 -19.22 16.82
N LEU A 11 -3.55 -18.43 17.51
CA LEU A 11 -3.26 -17.91 18.85
C LEU A 11 -4.18 -18.59 19.87
N LEU A 12 -3.61 -18.99 21.00
CA LEU A 12 -4.36 -19.55 22.12
C LEU A 12 -4.65 -18.44 23.14
N GLN A 13 -5.92 -18.05 23.25
CA GLN A 13 -6.38 -17.23 24.36
C GLN A 13 -6.57 -18.13 25.58
N TYR A 14 -5.65 -18.05 26.54
CA TYR A 14 -5.62 -18.94 27.70
C TYR A 14 -6.78 -18.71 28.67
N VAL A 15 -7.13 -17.44 28.97
CA VAL A 15 -8.25 -17.06 29.85
C VAL A 15 -9.19 -16.09 29.12
N PRO A 16 -10.22 -16.59 28.42
CA PRO A 16 -11.28 -15.75 27.86
C PRO A 16 -12.16 -15.12 28.95
N GLU A 17 -12.73 -13.93 28.71
CA GLU A 17 -13.54 -13.18 29.69
C GLU A 17 -14.69 -13.99 30.30
N ASN A 18 -15.31 -14.88 29.53
CA ASN A 18 -16.50 -15.63 29.93
C ASN A 18 -16.29 -17.16 30.01
N SER A 19 -15.04 -17.63 30.10
CA SER A 19 -14.72 -19.06 30.11
C SER A 19 -13.37 -19.36 30.77
N SER A 20 -13.30 -20.45 31.54
CA SER A 20 -12.03 -21.00 32.04
C SER A 20 -11.36 -21.96 31.03
N ARG A 21 -12.05 -22.31 29.94
CA ARG A 21 -11.49 -23.13 28.85
C ARG A 21 -10.78 -22.23 27.83
N PRO A 22 -9.56 -22.59 27.41
CA PRO A 22 -8.85 -21.84 26.36
C PRO A 22 -9.62 -21.76 25.05
N LYS A 23 -9.47 -20.65 24.33
CA LYS A 23 -10.07 -20.42 23.01
C LYS A 23 -8.96 -20.27 21.96
N VAL A 24 -9.08 -21.02 20.87
CA VAL A 24 -8.18 -20.88 19.72
C VAL A 24 -8.73 -19.82 18.76
N TRP A 25 -7.89 -18.90 18.34
CA TRP A 25 -8.16 -17.90 17.31
C TRP A 25 -7.28 -18.20 16.10
N THR A 26 -7.88 -18.30 14.92
CA THR A 26 -7.16 -18.56 13.67
C THR A 26 -7.39 -17.42 12.71
N TYR A 27 -6.31 -16.88 12.14
CA TYR A 27 -6.34 -15.76 11.21
C TYR A 27 -5.20 -15.85 10.20
N LYS A 28 -5.35 -15.16 9.06
CA LYS A 28 -4.35 -15.09 7.99
C LYS A 28 -3.16 -14.25 8.46
N PHE A 29 -1.94 -14.77 8.34
CA PHE A 29 -0.74 -14.05 8.74
C PHE A 29 0.45 -14.42 7.84
N PRO A 30 0.96 -13.48 7.02
CA PRO A 30 2.10 -13.75 6.15
C PRO A 30 3.42 -13.78 6.92
N MET A 31 4.03 -14.96 7.03
CA MET A 31 5.36 -15.14 7.63
C MET A 31 6.48 -14.89 6.61
N PRO A 32 7.69 -14.50 7.05
CA PRO A 32 8.86 -14.48 6.18
C PRO A 32 9.09 -15.82 5.48
N GLY A 33 9.25 -15.79 4.15
CA GLY A 33 9.44 -16.98 3.32
C GLY A 33 8.16 -17.65 2.82
N ASP A 34 6.97 -17.18 3.22
CA ASP A 34 5.72 -17.68 2.68
C ASP A 34 5.60 -17.42 1.17
N LYS A 35 5.14 -18.44 0.44
CA LYS A 35 4.91 -18.35 -1.01
C LYS A 35 3.78 -17.38 -1.37
N TYR A 36 2.75 -17.30 -0.53
CA TYR A 36 1.57 -16.48 -0.75
C TYR A 36 1.42 -15.47 0.37
N ILE A 37 1.45 -14.19 0.00
CA ILE A 37 1.24 -13.05 0.89
C ILE A 37 -0.02 -12.28 0.46
N PRO A 38 -0.59 -11.43 1.32
CA PRO A 38 -1.68 -10.56 0.95
C PRO A 38 -1.29 -9.66 -0.22
N MET A 39 -2.19 -9.55 -1.19
CA MET A 39 -2.02 -8.68 -2.36
C MET A 39 -3.15 -7.66 -2.44
N TYR A 40 -2.82 -6.41 -2.75
CA TYR A 40 -3.77 -5.34 -3.01
C TYR A 40 -4.05 -5.21 -4.50
N GLU A 41 -5.34 -5.27 -4.85
CA GLU A 41 -5.86 -4.87 -6.15
C GLU A 41 -6.60 -3.55 -5.95
N LEU A 42 -6.25 -2.56 -6.76
CA LEU A 42 -6.83 -1.22 -6.64
C LEU A 42 -8.13 -1.09 -7.43
N ILE A 43 -9.11 -0.48 -6.78
CA ILE A 43 -10.39 -0.10 -7.37
C ILE A 43 -10.75 1.31 -6.91
N VAL A 44 -11.43 2.05 -7.78
CA VAL A 44 -12.11 3.30 -7.45
C VAL A 44 -13.61 3.01 -7.40
N LEU A 45 -14.28 3.48 -6.37
CA LEU A 45 -15.74 3.40 -6.25
C LEU A 45 -16.32 4.77 -6.54
N ASP A 46 -17.07 4.89 -7.64
CA ASP A 46 -17.86 6.08 -7.90
C ASP A 46 -19.18 5.95 -7.12
N ALA A 47 -19.35 6.78 -6.09
CA ALA A 47 -20.52 6.74 -5.23
C ALA A 47 -21.81 7.24 -5.92
N VAL A 48 -21.69 8.09 -6.94
CA VAL A 48 -22.83 8.67 -7.67
C VAL A 48 -23.36 7.67 -8.68
N SER A 49 -22.48 7.15 -9.55
CA SER A 49 -22.87 6.15 -10.55
C SER A 49 -23.01 4.74 -9.97
N ARG A 50 -22.44 4.50 -8.79
CA ARG A 50 -22.37 3.18 -8.11
C ARG A 50 -21.56 2.16 -8.90
N GLU A 51 -20.59 2.62 -9.67
CA GLU A 51 -19.72 1.78 -10.46
C GLU A 51 -18.40 1.50 -9.75
N THR A 52 -17.85 0.33 -10.01
CA THR A 52 -16.49 -0.05 -9.62
C THR A 52 -15.60 0.12 -10.83
N ILE A 53 -14.62 1.01 -10.73
CA ILE A 53 -13.62 1.27 -11.75
C ILE A 53 -12.36 0.52 -11.34
N HIS A 54 -11.97 -0.48 -12.14
CA HIS A 54 -10.75 -1.25 -11.89
C HIS A 54 -9.53 -0.45 -12.33
N VAL A 55 -8.56 -0.31 -11.43
CA VAL A 55 -7.29 0.34 -11.76
C VAL A 55 -6.46 -0.62 -12.61
N GLN A 56 -5.93 -0.11 -13.72
CA GLN A 56 -5.16 -0.85 -14.72
C GLN A 56 -3.70 -0.99 -14.25
N HIS A 57 -3.52 -1.68 -13.14
CA HIS A 57 -2.23 -1.98 -12.56
C HIS A 57 -2.25 -3.39 -11.96
N SER A 58 -1.10 -4.06 -11.97
CA SER A 58 -0.95 -5.37 -11.32
C SER A 58 -1.16 -5.26 -9.81
N ALA A 59 -1.65 -6.34 -9.19
CA ALA A 59 -1.71 -6.40 -7.75
C ALA A 59 -0.30 -6.30 -7.13
N TYR A 60 -0.18 -5.60 -6.00
CA TYR A 60 1.09 -5.41 -5.28
C TYR A 60 0.98 -5.87 -3.83
N PRO A 61 2.10 -6.23 -3.18
CA PRO A 61 2.08 -6.82 -1.84
C PRO A 61 1.56 -5.85 -0.77
N GLU A 62 0.96 -6.41 0.28
CA GLU A 62 0.79 -5.69 1.55
C GLU A 62 2.12 -5.63 2.29
N THR A 63 2.65 -4.44 2.44
CA THR A 63 3.93 -4.12 3.08
C THR A 63 3.75 -3.11 4.21
N LYS A 64 2.91 -2.09 4.00
CA LYS A 64 2.54 -1.07 4.99
C LYS A 64 1.03 -0.85 5.09
N GLU A 65 0.65 -0.09 6.12
CA GLU A 65 -0.72 0.31 6.38
C GLU A 65 -1.26 1.23 5.26
N LEU A 66 -2.48 0.95 4.80
CA LEU A 66 -3.14 1.64 3.69
C LEU A 66 -3.27 3.16 3.86
N THR A 67 -3.27 3.66 5.10
CA THR A 67 -3.42 5.08 5.44
C THR A 67 -2.33 5.96 4.80
N TYR A 68 -1.17 5.40 4.51
CA TYR A 68 -0.01 6.13 3.96
C TYR A 68 0.15 5.98 2.45
N SER A 69 -0.69 5.18 1.81
CA SER A 69 -0.48 4.75 0.43
C SER A 69 -1.28 5.54 -0.61
N TYR A 70 -2.24 6.39 -0.22
CA TYR A 70 -3.17 7.00 -1.19
C TYR A 70 -3.39 8.49 -0.95
N TYR A 71 -3.31 9.27 -2.03
CA TYR A 71 -3.44 10.73 -1.97
C TYR A 71 -4.28 11.24 -3.13
N TRP A 72 -5.33 12.00 -2.83
CA TRP A 72 -6.05 12.74 -3.86
C TRP A 72 -5.39 14.09 -4.07
N ASN A 73 -5.30 14.54 -5.32
CA ASN A 73 -4.98 15.94 -5.56
C ASN A 73 -6.16 16.84 -5.15
N ASN A 74 -5.89 18.14 -5.01
CA ASN A 74 -6.90 19.11 -4.59
C ASN A 74 -8.09 19.22 -5.57
N ALA A 75 -7.88 18.93 -6.85
CA ALA A 75 -8.93 18.96 -7.87
C ALA A 75 -9.83 17.70 -7.84
N GLY A 76 -9.37 16.60 -7.21
CA GLY A 76 -10.07 15.33 -7.18
C GLY A 76 -10.08 14.56 -8.50
N ASP A 77 -9.26 14.96 -9.48
CA ASP A 77 -9.15 14.33 -10.80
C ASP A 77 -7.89 13.47 -10.96
N ALA A 78 -7.05 13.39 -9.93
CA ALA A 78 -5.93 12.46 -9.86
C ALA A 78 -5.83 11.82 -8.47
N LEU A 79 -5.62 10.50 -8.47
CA LEU A 79 -5.28 9.71 -7.30
C LEU A 79 -3.83 9.24 -7.41
N TYR A 80 -3.03 9.48 -6.39
CA TYR A 80 -1.68 8.94 -6.28
C TYR A 80 -1.68 7.72 -5.38
N SER A 81 -0.87 6.72 -5.73
CA SER A 81 -0.64 5.53 -4.92
C SER A 81 0.84 5.33 -4.67
N ILE A 82 1.22 5.04 -3.43
CA ILE A 82 2.58 4.66 -3.04
C ILE A 82 2.57 3.24 -2.47
N TYR A 83 3.44 2.40 -3.01
CA TYR A 83 3.67 1.06 -2.47
C TYR A 83 5.14 0.66 -2.68
N ASP A 84 5.64 -0.18 -1.80
CA ASP A 84 6.95 -0.80 -1.87
C ASP A 84 6.85 -2.30 -2.19
N ASP A 85 7.95 -2.83 -2.71
CA ASP A 85 8.13 -4.26 -2.86
C ASP A 85 8.24 -4.95 -1.49
N ARG A 86 8.00 -6.26 -1.46
CA ARG A 86 8.01 -7.04 -0.21
C ARG A 86 9.36 -7.04 0.51
N ASP A 87 10.46 -6.81 -0.22
CA ASP A 87 11.81 -6.70 0.35
C ASP A 87 12.19 -5.27 0.75
N GLU A 88 11.26 -4.32 0.60
CA GLU A 88 11.40 -2.89 0.93
C GLU A 88 12.53 -2.19 0.17
N LYS A 89 12.92 -2.70 -1.01
CA LYS A 89 14.03 -2.13 -1.81
C LYS A 89 13.61 -1.24 -2.97
N ASN A 90 12.37 -1.36 -3.42
CA ASN A 90 11.80 -0.49 -4.45
C ASN A 90 10.55 0.18 -3.90
N LEU A 91 10.38 1.46 -4.23
CA LEU A 91 9.24 2.27 -3.84
C LEU A 91 8.66 2.93 -5.09
N HIS A 92 7.38 2.66 -5.33
CA HIS A 92 6.68 3.00 -6.54
C HIS A 92 5.69 4.12 -6.25
N LEU A 93 5.65 5.13 -7.12
CA LEU A 93 4.63 6.17 -7.13
C LEU A 93 3.82 6.05 -8.42
N LEU A 94 2.54 5.74 -8.27
CA LEU A 94 1.57 5.73 -9.35
C LEU A 94 0.75 7.01 -9.35
N ILE A 95 0.39 7.49 -10.54
CA ILE A 95 -0.74 8.39 -10.76
C ILE A 95 -1.85 7.61 -11.45
N ILE A 96 -3.09 7.80 -11.00
CA ILE A 96 -4.27 7.07 -11.42
C ILE A 96 -5.34 8.09 -11.81
N ASP A 97 -5.90 7.93 -13.01
CA ASP A 97 -7.14 8.61 -13.42
C ASP A 97 -8.31 7.85 -12.78
N PRO A 98 -9.00 8.45 -11.79
CA PRO A 98 -10.07 7.79 -11.06
C PRO A 98 -11.31 7.52 -11.92
N SER A 99 -11.49 8.23 -13.04
CA SER A 99 -12.64 8.10 -13.93
C SER A 99 -12.50 6.96 -14.95
N THR A 100 -11.26 6.61 -15.32
CA THR A 100 -10.98 5.57 -16.31
C THR A 100 -10.22 4.36 -15.74
N GLY A 101 -9.66 4.49 -14.54
CA GLY A 101 -8.79 3.49 -13.92
C GLY A 101 -7.41 3.40 -14.58
N GLN A 102 -7.08 4.25 -15.56
CA GLN A 102 -5.74 4.26 -16.14
C GLN A 102 -4.72 4.63 -15.07
N ALA A 103 -3.68 3.81 -14.94
CA ALA A 103 -2.60 4.02 -13.99
C ALA A 103 -1.27 4.14 -14.73
N LYS A 104 -0.38 4.98 -14.19
CA LYS A 104 0.99 5.14 -14.69
C LYS A 104 1.95 5.27 -13.53
N GLU A 105 3.04 4.49 -13.56
CA GLU A 105 4.19 4.73 -12.69
C GLU A 105 4.90 6.00 -13.13
N ILE A 106 5.02 6.96 -12.21
CA ILE A 106 5.65 8.27 -12.45
C ILE A 106 6.99 8.42 -11.72
N LEU A 107 7.24 7.61 -10.69
CA LEU A 107 8.54 7.50 -10.02
C LEU A 107 8.74 6.08 -9.49
N ASN A 108 10.00 5.63 -9.55
CA ASN A 108 10.49 4.39 -8.97
C ASN A 108 11.82 4.67 -8.28
N GLU A 109 11.85 4.59 -6.95
CA GLU A 109 13.07 4.71 -6.15
C GLU A 109 13.57 3.32 -5.78
N SER A 110 14.88 3.11 -5.86
CA SER A 110 15.53 1.84 -5.52
C SER A 110 16.69 2.04 -4.56
N SER A 111 16.85 1.14 -3.58
CA SER A 111 17.97 1.14 -2.63
C SER A 111 18.69 -0.22 -2.60
N SER A 112 19.99 -0.22 -2.32
CA SER A 112 20.76 -1.45 -2.11
C SER A 112 20.48 -2.09 -0.74
N THR A 113 19.96 -1.31 0.21
CA THR A 113 19.62 -1.73 1.58
C THR A 113 18.11 -1.92 1.73
N TYR A 114 17.41 -0.89 2.18
CA TYR A 114 15.97 -0.75 2.28
C TYR A 114 15.63 0.72 1.98
N ILE A 115 14.35 1.01 1.73
CA ILE A 115 13.83 2.36 1.59
C ILE A 115 13.03 2.69 2.85
N GLU A 116 13.51 3.66 3.64
CA GLU A 116 12.67 4.24 4.67
C GLU A 116 11.66 5.17 4.02
N TRP A 117 10.38 4.94 4.32
CA TRP A 117 9.33 5.83 3.88
C TRP A 117 8.25 5.92 4.94
N GLN A 118 8.18 7.08 5.60
CA GLN A 118 7.14 7.46 6.54
C GLN A 118 6.71 8.89 6.25
N GLN A 119 5.53 9.28 6.72
CA GLN A 119 5.05 10.63 6.48
C GLN A 119 6.00 11.70 7.07
N PRO A 120 6.24 12.81 6.34
CA PRO A 120 5.80 13.08 4.97
C PRO A 120 6.75 12.47 3.93
N ASN A 121 6.24 11.57 3.08
CA ASN A 121 7.03 10.95 2.01
C ASN A 121 6.77 11.56 0.61
N PHE A 122 5.58 12.13 0.44
CA PHE A 122 5.06 12.65 -0.82
C PHE A 122 4.08 13.79 -0.55
N GLU A 123 4.13 14.83 -1.38
CA GLU A 123 3.14 15.90 -1.43
C GLU A 123 2.91 16.31 -2.89
N ALA A 124 1.69 16.22 -3.38
CA ALA A 124 1.33 16.71 -4.71
C ALA A 124 1.18 18.23 -4.71
N LEU A 125 1.74 18.92 -5.70
CA LEU A 125 1.65 20.38 -5.85
C LEU A 125 0.59 20.77 -6.88
N ASN A 126 0.04 21.98 -6.72
CA ASN A 126 -1.04 22.49 -7.58
C ASN A 126 -0.64 22.68 -9.06
N ASN A 127 0.66 22.74 -9.37
CA ASN A 127 1.18 22.89 -10.73
C ASN A 127 1.43 21.54 -11.43
N GLY A 128 1.15 20.42 -10.76
CA GLY A 128 1.39 19.06 -11.29
C GLY A 128 2.75 18.46 -10.90
N ASP A 129 3.63 19.24 -10.26
CA ASP A 129 4.85 18.71 -9.65
C ASP A 129 4.52 18.03 -8.32
N PHE A 130 5.51 17.38 -7.69
CA PHE A 130 5.36 16.80 -6.37
C PHE A 130 6.67 16.89 -5.58
N VAL A 131 6.57 17.00 -4.26
CA VAL A 131 7.72 16.88 -3.36
C VAL A 131 7.88 15.42 -2.95
N TRP A 132 9.11 14.93 -2.95
CA TRP A 132 9.46 13.54 -2.68
C TRP A 132 10.57 13.44 -1.64
N PHE A 133 10.35 12.68 -0.57
CA PHE A 133 11.40 12.33 0.38
C PHE A 133 12.24 11.18 -0.16
N SER A 134 13.57 11.32 -0.13
CA SER A 134 14.49 10.29 -0.61
C SER A 134 15.80 10.31 0.18
N GLU A 135 16.36 9.13 0.37
CA GLU A 135 17.67 8.92 1.02
C GLU A 135 18.79 8.70 0.00
N ARG A 136 18.57 9.04 -1.29
CA ARG A 136 19.53 8.78 -2.38
C ARG A 136 20.93 9.37 -2.18
N SER A 137 21.10 10.37 -1.32
CA SER A 137 22.40 10.96 -0.96
C SER A 137 23.14 10.19 0.15
N GLY A 138 22.47 9.21 0.79
CA GLY A 138 22.85 8.61 2.06
C GLY A 138 22.18 9.26 3.29
N TYR A 139 21.41 10.33 3.09
CA TYR A 139 20.62 11.02 4.13
C TYR A 139 19.26 11.44 3.57
N GLY A 140 18.24 11.50 4.43
CA GLY A 140 16.90 11.94 4.04
C GLY A 140 16.84 13.41 3.62
N HIS A 141 16.38 13.66 2.40
CA HIS A 141 16.12 15.00 1.87
C HIS A 141 14.80 15.05 1.10
N LEU A 142 14.27 16.27 0.95
CA LEU A 142 13.13 16.54 0.08
C LEU A 142 13.63 17.00 -1.29
N TYR A 143 13.06 16.42 -2.34
CA TYR A 143 13.33 16.72 -3.74
C TYR A 143 12.05 17.23 -4.42
N LEU A 144 12.22 18.09 -5.41
CA LEU A 144 11.18 18.55 -6.34
C LEU A 144 11.37 17.85 -7.69
#